data_AF-A0A8T3S682-F1
#
_entry.id   AF-A0A8T3S682-F1
#
_cell.length_a   1.000
_cell.length_b   1.000
_cell.length_c   1.000
_cell.angle_alpha   90.00
_cell.angle_beta   90.00
_cell.angle_gamma   90.00
#
_symmetry.space_group_name_H-M   'P 1'
#
loop_
_entity.id
_entity.type
_entity.pdbx_description
1 polymer ?
#
loop_
_entity_poly.entity_id
_entity_poly.type
_entity_poly.pdbx_seq_one_letter_code
_entity_poly.pdbx_strand_id
1 'polypeptide(L)'
;SSVYAWIRRGGGELAVVVLNLTPVPRHGYRLGLPLAGRWEEALNSDSDHYGGSNLGNMGGVVASAEPWHGQPASAVLTLPPLSGLILHPQGK
;
A
#
# COMPACT_ATOMS: atom_id res chain seq x y z
N SER A 1 1.00 -2.90 16.77
CA SER A 1 1.33 -3.18 15.35
C SER A 1 2.45 -2.23 14.95
N SER A 2 3.56 -2.70 14.39
CA SER A 2 4.64 -1.85 13.88
C SER A 2 4.46 -1.60 12.37
N VAL A 3 3.25 -1.14 12.01
CA VAL A 3 2.88 -0.73 10.65
C VAL A 3 2.66 0.78 10.65
N TYR A 4 3.32 1.48 9.74
CA TYR A 4 3.21 2.91 9.58
C TYR A 4 2.79 3.22 8.16
N ALA A 5 1.81 4.11 8.00
CA ALA A 5 1.36 4.54 6.69
C ALA A 5 1.11 6.04 6.67
N TRP A 6 1.45 6.69 5.56
CA TRP A 6 1.23 8.12 5.37
C TRP A 6 1.05 8.49 3.89
N ILE A 7 0.47 9.66 3.67
CA ILE A 7 0.23 10.20 2.34
C ILE A 7 1.36 11.18 2.01
N ARG A 8 1.91 11.08 0.80
CA ARG A 8 2.78 12.08 0.18
C ARG A 8 1.99 12.81 -0.89
N ARG A 9 2.13 14.14 -0.96
CA ARG A 9 1.50 14.99 -1.98
C ARG A 9 2.53 15.94 -2.58
N GLY A 10 2.46 16.21 -3.88
CA GLY A 10 3.33 17.17 -4.55
C GLY A 10 3.06 17.23 -6.06
N GLY A 11 3.10 18.42 -6.66
CA GLY A 11 2.91 18.58 -8.11
C GLY A 11 1.55 18.12 -8.64
N GLY A 12 0.49 18.17 -7.83
CA GLY A 12 -0.82 17.57 -8.15
C GLY A 12 -0.87 16.05 -7.98
N GLU A 13 0.27 15.41 -7.71
CA GLU A 13 0.44 13.99 -7.46
C GLU A 13 0.26 13.60 -5.99
N LEU A 14 -0.13 12.34 -5.77
CA LEU A 14 -0.18 11.74 -4.44
C LEU A 14 0.28 10.29 -4.49
N ALA A 15 0.90 9.86 -3.39
CA ALA A 15 1.26 8.47 -3.15
C ALA A 15 0.97 8.10 -1.69
N VAL A 16 0.76 6.82 -1.44
CA VAL A 16 0.62 6.28 -0.08
C VAL A 16 1.80 5.36 0.17
N VAL A 17 2.55 5.66 1.23
CA VAL A 17 3.65 4.81 1.68
C VAL A 17 3.17 3.97 2.86
N VAL A 18 3.53 2.69 2.87
CA VAL A 18 3.20 1.75 3.95
C VAL A 18 4.44 0.96 4.30
N LEU A 19 4.79 0.88 5.58
CA LEU A 19 5.90 0.09 6.09
C LEU A 19 5.39 -1.00 7.03
N ASN A 20 5.84 -2.24 6.85
CA ASN A 20 5.73 -3.31 7.84
C ASN A 20 7.09 -3.56 8.48
N LEU A 21 7.31 -3.03 9.69
CA LEU A 21 8.61 -3.10 10.38
C LEU A 21 8.74 -4.34 11.27
N THR A 22 8.08 -5.43 10.91
CA THR A 22 8.18 -6.73 11.59
C THR A 22 8.44 -7.84 10.57
N PRO A 23 9.13 -8.93 10.95
CA PRO A 23 9.37 -10.06 10.04
C PRO A 23 8.12 -10.91 9.79
N VAL A 24 6.98 -10.55 10.36
CA VAL A 24 5.72 -11.28 10.18
C VAL A 24 4.94 -10.64 9.03
N PRO A 25 4.63 -11.36 7.93
CA PRO A 25 3.79 -10.84 6.86
C PRO A 25 2.35 -10.59 7.37
N ARG A 26 1.67 -9.61 6.77
CA ARG A 26 0.29 -9.27 7.13
C ARG A 26 -0.61 -9.41 5.90
N HIS A 27 -1.37 -10.49 5.86
CA HIS A 27 -2.42 -10.68 4.87
C HIS A 27 -3.72 -10.03 5.33
N GLY A 28 -4.57 -9.61 4.39
CA GLY A 28 -5.88 -9.05 4.73
C GLY A 28 -5.81 -7.70 5.44
N TYR A 29 -4.69 -6.98 5.34
CA TYR A 29 -4.49 -5.72 6.05
C TYR A 29 -5.27 -4.60 5.38
N ARG A 30 -6.33 -4.10 6.05
CA ARG A 30 -7.11 -2.98 5.53
C ARG A 30 -6.40 -1.65 5.78
N LEU A 31 -6.25 -0.87 4.71
CA LEU A 31 -5.61 0.44 4.73
C LEU A 31 -6.56 1.51 4.17
N GLY A 32 -6.74 2.60 4.91
CA GLY A 32 -7.45 3.78 4.44
C GLY A 32 -6.67 4.51 3.34
N LEU A 33 -7.36 4.86 2.26
CA LEU A 33 -6.79 5.51 1.07
C LEU A 33 -7.63 6.76 0.70
N PRO A 34 -6.98 7.86 0.25
CA PRO A 34 -7.69 9.11 -0.07
C PRO A 34 -8.72 9.01 -1.19
N LEU A 35 -8.59 8.01 -2.07
CA LEU A 35 -9.41 7.84 -3.28
C LEU A 35 -9.79 6.36 -3.44
N ALA A 36 -11.02 6.12 -3.87
CA ALA A 36 -11.44 4.81 -4.38
C ALA A 36 -10.82 4.54 -5.75
N GLY A 37 -10.94 3.32 -6.25
CA GLY A 37 -10.43 2.92 -7.57
C GLY A 37 -9.10 2.15 -7.49
N ARG A 38 -8.44 1.99 -8.63
CA ARG A 38 -7.21 1.19 -8.75
C ARG A 38 -6.01 1.98 -8.24
N TRP A 39 -5.19 1.33 -7.42
CA TRP A 39 -3.90 1.81 -6.96
C TRP A 39 -2.82 0.84 -7.43
N GLU A 40 -1.81 1.35 -8.12
CA GLU A 40 -0.66 0.58 -8.55
C GLU A 40 0.35 0.46 -7.40
N GLU A 41 0.95 -0.73 -7.25
CA GLU A 41 2.10 -0.95 -6.38
C GLU A 41 3.37 -0.47 -7.09
N ALA A 42 3.62 0.83 -7.01
CA ALA A 42 4.74 1.51 -7.69
C ALA A 42 6.12 1.03 -7.20
N LEU A 43 6.20 0.65 -5.93
CA LEU A 43 7.37 0.06 -5.32
C LEU A 43 6.95 -0.97 -4.28
N ASN A 44 7.66 -2.09 -4.29
CA ASN A 44 7.62 -3.08 -3.24
C ASN A 44 9.07 -3.49 -2.91
N SER A 45 9.55 -3.12 -1.73
CA SER A 45 10.93 -3.43 -1.33
C SER A 45 11.18 -4.91 -1.09
N ASP A 46 10.13 -5.74 -0.99
CA ASP A 46 10.23 -7.19 -0.89
C ASP A 46 10.21 -7.90 -2.26
N SER A 47 10.22 -7.16 -3.38
CA SER A 47 10.36 -7.77 -4.71
C SER A 47 11.64 -8.61 -4.81
N ASP A 48 11.56 -9.72 -5.54
CA ASP A 48 12.71 -10.58 -5.88
C ASP A 48 13.83 -9.82 -6.62
N HIS A 49 13.49 -8.78 -7.39
CA HIS A 49 14.45 -7.88 -8.02
C HIS A 49 15.37 -7.17 -7.02
N TYR A 50 14.93 -7.03 -5.76
CA TYR A 50 15.72 -6.46 -4.66
C TYR A 50 16.20 -7.51 -3.66
N GLY A 51 16.01 -8.81 -3.95
CA GLY A 51 16.38 -9.92 -3.07
C GLY A 51 15.37 -10.21 -1.96
N GLY A 52 14.14 -9.69 -2.05
CA GLY A 52 13.06 -10.01 -1.12
C GLY A 52 12.34 -11.32 -1.44
N SER A 53 11.28 -11.63 -0.68
CA SER A 53 10.52 -12.87 -0.82
C SER A 53 9.50 -12.87 -1.98
N ASN A 54 9.40 -11.75 -2.68
CA ASN A 54 8.44 -11.47 -3.74
C ASN A 54 6.97 -11.51 -3.30
N LEU A 55 6.70 -11.34 -2.00
CA LEU A 55 5.34 -11.21 -1.51
C LEU A 55 4.84 -9.79 -1.83
N GLY A 56 3.57 -9.64 -2.17
CA GLY A 56 3.02 -8.34 -2.53
C GLY A 56 1.58 -8.40 -3.02
N ASN A 57 1.19 -7.38 -3.78
CA ASN A 57 -0.18 -7.20 -4.24
C ASN A 57 -0.36 -7.43 -5.75
N MET A 58 0.53 -8.20 -6.39
CA MET A 58 0.46 -8.54 -7.82
C MET A 58 0.28 -7.30 -8.72
N GLY A 59 1.07 -6.25 -8.44
CA GLY A 59 1.08 -4.99 -9.18
C GLY A 59 0.06 -3.94 -8.72
N GLY A 60 -0.87 -4.25 -7.79
CA GLY A 60 -1.71 -3.21 -7.20
C GLY A 60 -3.00 -3.70 -6.56
N VAL A 61 -3.75 -2.78 -5.95
CA VAL A 61 -4.99 -3.06 -5.22
C VAL A 61 -6.14 -2.20 -5.71
N VAL A 62 -7.37 -2.62 -5.43
CA VAL A 62 -8.58 -1.84 -5.72
C VAL A 62 -9.17 -1.36 -4.40
N ALA A 63 -9.29 -0.04 -4.25
CA ALA A 63 -9.91 0.59 -3.11
C ALA A 63 -11.42 0.74 -3.34
N SER A 64 -12.24 0.27 -2.40
CA SER A 64 -13.68 0.49 -2.37
C SER A 64 -14.01 1.77 -1.59
N ALA A 65 -15.21 2.31 -1.79
CA ALA A 65 -15.75 3.42 -1.00
C ALA A 65 -16.19 2.97 0.40
N GLU A 66 -15.27 2.33 1.11
CA GLU A 66 -15.43 1.84 2.48
C GLU A 66 -14.47 2.63 3.39
N PRO A 67 -14.98 3.57 4.21
CA PRO A 67 -14.15 4.44 5.02
C PRO A 67 -13.28 3.66 6.03
N TRP A 68 -12.01 4.03 6.14
CA TRP A 68 -11.06 3.44 7.09
C TRP A 68 -9.92 4.40 7.41
N HIS A 69 -9.34 4.34 8.63
CA HIS A 69 -8.26 5.24 9.09
C HIS A 69 -8.52 6.74 8.82
N GLY A 70 -9.78 7.19 8.89
CA GLY A 70 -10.16 8.59 8.61
C GLY A 70 -10.05 9.00 7.14
N GLN A 71 -9.95 8.04 6.21
CA GLN A 71 -9.97 8.25 4.77
C GLN A 71 -11.30 7.74 4.18
N PRO A 72 -11.77 8.29 3.04
CA PRO A 72 -13.07 7.96 2.47
C PRO A 72 -13.12 6.58 1.78
N ALA A 73 -11.98 6.03 1.39
CA ALA A 73 -11.87 4.74 0.74
C ALA A 73 -10.88 3.83 1.49
N SER A 74 -10.91 2.53 1.19
CA SER A 74 -9.91 1.60 1.69
C SER A 74 -9.70 0.43 0.75
N ALA A 75 -8.53 -0.19 0.85
CA ALA A 75 -8.20 -1.43 0.16
C ALA A 75 -7.69 -2.46 1.17
N VAL A 76 -7.78 -3.73 0.80
CA VAL A 76 -7.19 -4.84 1.54
C VAL A 76 -5.87 -5.21 0.87
N LEU A 77 -4.79 -5.24 1.65
CA LEU A 77 -3.43 -5.46 1.17
C LEU A 77 -2.82 -6.72 1.78
N THR A 78 -1.86 -7.27 1.05
CA THR A 78 -0.77 -8.07 1.62
C THR A 78 0.41 -7.14 1.88
N LEU A 79 0.85 -7.08 3.15
CA LEU A 79 2.09 -6.39 3.55
C LEU A 79 3.21 -7.42 3.75
N PRO A 80 4.27 -7.39 2.94
CA PRO A 80 5.40 -8.30 3.07
C PRO A 80 6.16 -8.09 4.40
N PRO A 81 6.97 -9.08 4.84
CA PRO A 81 7.78 -8.92 6.06
C PRO A 81 8.87 -7.86 5.85
N LEU A 82 9.18 -7.06 6.89
CA LEU A 82 10.27 -6.07 6.89
C LEU A 82 10.33 -5.20 5.60
N SER A 83 9.19 -4.71 5.14
CA SER A 83 9.06 -4.11 3.80
C SER A 83 8.47 -2.70 3.81
N GLY A 84 8.72 -1.97 2.72
CA GLY A 84 8.05 -0.75 2.35
C GLY A 84 7.35 -0.88 0.99
N LEU A 85 6.07 -0.47 0.95
CA LEU A 85 5.27 -0.36 -0.26
C LEU A 85 5.00 1.12 -0.57
N ILE A 86 5.00 1.47 -1.85
CA ILE A 86 4.52 2.76 -2.35
C ILE A 86 3.39 2.49 -3.33
N LEU A 87 2.22 3.08 -3.05
CA LEU A 87 1.04 2.98 -3.88
C LEU A 87 0.75 4.32 -4.54
N HIS A 88 0.38 4.32 -5.82
CA HIS A 88 -0.11 5.52 -6.50
C HIS A 88 -1.47 5.22 -7.17
N PRO A 89 -2.41 6.18 -7.21
CA PRO A 89 -3.70 5.97 -7.86
C PRO A 89 -3.54 5.95 -9.39
N GLN A 90 -4.18 5.00 -10.05
CA GLN A 90 -4.16 4.90 -11.51
C GLN A 90 -5.27 5.77 -12.14
N GLY A 91 -4.94 6.50 -13.21
CA GLY A 91 -5.92 7.17 -14.07
C GLY A 91 -6.65 8.36 -13.43
N LYS A 92 -5.90 9.40 -13.05
CA LYS A 92 -6.49 10.69 -12.67
C LYS A 92 -7.24 11.37 -13.80
#